data_AF-A0A5J4R0Y6-F1
#
_entry.id   AF-A0A5J4R0Y6-F1
#
_cell.length_a   1.000
_cell.length_b   1.000
_cell.length_c   1.000
_cell.angle_alpha   90.00
_cell.angle_beta   90.00
_cell.angle_gamma   90.00
#
_symmetry.space_group_name_H-M   'P 1'
#
loop_
_entity.id
_entity.type
_entity.pdbx_description
1 polymer ?
#
loop_
_entity_poly.entity_id
_entity_poly.type
_entity_poly.pdbx_seq_one_letter_code
_entity_poly.pdbx_strand_id
1 'polypeptide(L)' 'MKIILTGATGMVGEGVLIECMAHPLIEEILCVCRRTSGV' A
#
# COMPACT_ATOMS: atom_id res chain seq x y z
N MET A 1 5.28 -13.30 -0.15
CA MET A 1 6.16 -12.10 -0.12
C MET A 1 5.46 -11.00 0.66
N LYS A 2 6.17 -10.31 1.56
CA LYS A 2 5.62 -9.18 2.33
C LYS A 2 6.22 -7.87 1.85
N ILE A 3 5.40 -6.83 1.72
CA ILE A 3 5.84 -5.53 1.22
C ILE A 3 5.35 -4.38 2.11
N ILE A 4 6.15 -3.32 2.18
CA ILE A 4 5.78 -2.04 2.79
C ILE A 4 5.56 -1.05 1.66
N LEU A 5 4.37 -0.45 1.60
CA LEU A 5 4.00 0.54 0.59
C LEU A 5 3.82 1.92 1.24
N THR A 6 4.65 2.87 0.86
CA THR A 6 4.51 4.28 1.22
C THR A 6 3.85 5.05 0.08
N GLY A 7 3.13 6.13 0.37
CA GLY A 7 2.56 6.98 -0.68
C GLY A 7 1.42 6.32 -1.47
N ALA A 8 0.78 5.31 -0.88
CA ALA A 8 -0.34 4.57 -1.50
C ALA A 8 -1.56 5.44 -1.84
N THR A 9 -1.63 6.68 -1.33
CA THR A 9 -2.72 7.64 -1.62
C THR A 9 -2.41 8.57 -2.79
N GLY A 10 -1.23 8.47 -3.41
CA GLY A 10 -0.87 9.25 -4.60
C GLY A 10 -1.38 8.58 -5.88
N MET A 11 -1.45 9.34 -6.97
CA MET A 11 -1.92 8.87 -8.29
C MET A 11 -1.27 7.55 -8.75
N VAL A 12 0.04 7.40 -8.52
CA VAL A 12 0.78 6.18 -8.89
C VAL A 12 0.64 5.11 -7.81
N GLY A 13 0.76 5.50 -6.54
CA GLY A 13 0.74 4.57 -5.41
C GLY A 13 -0.57 3.80 -5.28
N GLU A 14 -1.69 4.41 -5.66
CA GLU A 14 -2.99 3.76 -5.69
C GLU A 14 -3.03 2.63 -6.74
N GLY A 15 -2.56 2.89 -7.96
CA GLY A 15 -2.46 1.87 -9.01
C GLY A 15 -1.50 0.73 -8.64
N VAL A 16 -0.37 1.06 -7.98
CA VAL A 16 0.57 0.06 -7.46
C VAL A 16 -0.09 -0.82 -6.39
N LEU A 17 -0.87 -0.23 -5.47
CA LEU A 17 -1.58 -1.01 -4.45
C LEU A 17 -2.58 -1.99 -5.08
N ILE A 18 -3.34 -1.55 -6.08
CA ILE A 18 -4.29 -2.40 -6.82
C ILE A 18 -3.57 -3.60 -7.45
N GLU A 19 -2.46 -3.35 -8.15
CA GLU A 19 -1.67 -4.42 -8.76
C GLU A 19 -1.07 -5.37 -7.72
N CYS A 20 -0.55 -4.82 -6.61
CA CYS A 20 0.01 -5.63 -5.53
C CYS A 20 -1.04 -6.55 -4.86
N MET A 21 -2.29 -6.09 -4.73
CA MET A 21 -3.37 -6.92 -4.19
C MET A 21 -3.79 -8.04 -5.15
N ALA A 22 -3.62 -7.86 -6.46
CA ALA A 22 -3.90 -8.89 -7.47
C ALA A 22 -2.74 -9.88 -7.66
N HIS A 23 -1.54 -9.55 -7.16
CA HIS A 23 -0.33 -10.32 -7.44
C HIS A 23 -0.23 -11.57 -6.54
N PRO A 24 -0.19 -12.80 -7.12
CA PRO A 24 -0.34 -14.05 -6.35
C PRO A 24 0.81 -14.36 -5.40
N LEU A 25 1.98 -13.73 -5.57
CA LEU A 25 3.13 -13.92 -4.69
C LEU A 25 3.12 -12.99 -3.47
N ILE A 26 2.22 -12.01 -3.40
CA ILE A 26 2.14 -11.06 -2.29
C ILE A 26 1.16 -11.59 -1.26
N GLU A 27 1.65 -11.78 -0.03
CA GLU A 27 0.86 -12.33 1.09
C GLU A 27 0.33 -11.22 1.99
N GLU A 28 1.10 -10.13 2.14
CA GLU A 28 0.77 -9.06 3.07
C GLU A 28 1.35 -7.72 2.60
N ILE A 29 0.55 -6.67 2.78
CA ILE A 29 0.92 -5.30 2.41
C ILE A 29 0.71 -4.42 3.65
N LEU A 30 1.79 -3.80 4.12
CA LEU A 30 1.73 -2.75 5.12
C LEU A 30 1.74 -1.38 4.43
N CYS A 31 0.61 -0.68 4.44
CA CYS A 31 0.53 0.68 3.92
C CYS A 31 0.92 1.70 5.00
N VAL A 32 2.01 2.43 4.78
CA VAL A 32 2.45 3.53 5.66
C VAL A 32 2.03 4.85 5.01
N CYS A 33 0.97 5.45 5.55
CA CYS A 33 0.37 6.67 5.03
C CYS A 33 0.28 7.74 6.11
N ARG A 34 0.37 9.02 5.72
CA ARG A 34 0.17 10.14 6.65
C ARG A 34 -1.32 10.40 6.83
N ARG A 35 -1.82 10.15 8.04
CA ARG A 35 -3.13 10.58 8.52
C ARG A 35 -2.99 10.96 10.00
N THR A 36 -3.64 12.04 10.42
CA THR A 36 -3.76 12.37 11.84
C THR A 36 -4.52 11.25 12.55
N SER A 37 -3.95 10.72 13.63
CA SER A 37 -4.53 9.62 14.41
C SER A 37 -5.53 10.09 15.48
N GLY A 38 -6.00 11.34 15.39
CA GLY A 38 -6.99 11.91 16.31
C GLY A 38 -6.44 12.22 17.71
N VAL A 39 -5.12 12.27 17.87
CA VAL A 39 -4.41 12.80 19.05
C VAL A 39 -3.60 14.03 18.67
#